data_AF-W2PN34-F1
#
_entry.id   AF-W2PN34-F1
#
_cell.length_a   1.000
_cell.length_b   1.000
_cell.length_c   1.000
_cell.angle_alpha   90.00
_cell.angle_beta   90.00
_cell.angle_gamma   90.00
#
_symmetry.space_group_name_H-M   'P 1'
#
loop_
_entity.id
_entity.type
_entity.pdbx_description
1 polymer ?
#
loop_
_entity_poly.entity_id
_entity_poly.type
_entity_poly.pdbx_seq_one_letter_code
_entity_poly.pdbx_strand_id
1 'polypeptide(L)' 'MLKVKQEEDAKRMKIEEQKLALAVKKEDRESKLGEVNLVIMQAKAREAVMHEKTQLLLARRQLQDAGVNQDEIDKMLPI' A
#
# COMPACT_ATOMS: atom_id res chain seq x y z
N MET A 1 51.90 -5.30 22.81
CA MET A 1 50.68 -4.49 23.07
C MET A 1 50.17 -3.75 21.83
N LEU A 2 51.01 -3.07 21.04
CA LEU A 2 50.57 -2.33 19.83
C LEU A 2 49.84 -3.18 18.77
N LYS A 3 50.31 -4.40 18.48
CA LYS A 3 49.67 -5.30 17.49
C LYS A 3 48.25 -5.76 17.89
N VAL A 4 48.04 -6.02 19.18
CA VAL A 4 46.73 -6.43 19.72
C VAL A 4 45.71 -5.31 19.58
N LYS A 5 46.15 -4.06 19.85
CA LYS A 5 45.31 -2.87 19.71
C LYS A 5 44.91 -2.62 18.25
N GLN A 6 45.84 -2.81 17.31
CA GLN A 6 45.55 -2.72 15.88
C GLN A 6 44.57 -3.80 15.39
N GLU A 7 44.65 -5.03 15.89
CA GLU A 7 43.69 -6.08 15.57
C GLU A 7 42.29 -5.81 16.15
N GLU A 8 42.20 -5.26 17.36
CA GLU A 8 40.93 -4.85 17.96
C GLU A 8 40.28 -3.68 17.19
N ASP A 9 41.08 -2.69 16.78
CA ASP A 9 40.61 -1.56 15.97
C ASP A 9 40.13 -2.02 14.58
N ALA A 10 40.84 -2.96 13.94
CA ALA A 10 40.42 -3.56 12.68
C ALA A 10 39.10 -4.35 12.80
N LYS A 11 38.92 -5.10 13.90
CA LYS A 11 37.66 -5.81 14.18
C LYS A 11 36.50 -4.83 14.40
N ARG A 12 36.72 -3.74 15.13
CA ARG A 12 35.72 -2.69 15.34
C ARG A 12 35.32 -2.04 14.02
N MET A 13 36.29 -1.69 13.18
CA MET A 13 36.04 -1.08 11.88
C MET A 13 35.20 -2.01 10.99
N LYS A 14 35.52 -3.30 10.94
CA LYS A 14 34.75 -4.30 10.19
C LYS A 14 33.30 -4.46 10.70
N ILE A 15 33.10 -4.37 12.01
CA ILE A 15 31.75 -4.41 12.60
C ILE A 15 30.95 -3.18 12.19
N GLU A 16 31.54 -1.99 12.23
CA GLU A 16 30.87 -0.76 11.81
C GLU A 16 30.54 -0.78 10.30
N GLU A 17 31.44 -1.27 9.44
CA GLU A 17 31.15 -1.48 8.02
C GLU A 17 29.96 -2.43 7.81
N GLN A 18 29.90 -3.54 8.56
CA GLN A 18 28.79 -4.48 8.49
C GLN A 18 27.47 -3.85 8.96
N LYS A 19 27.49 -3.07 10.05
CA LYS A 19 26.31 -2.33 10.52
C LYS A 19 25.81 -1.35 9.47
N LEU A 20 26.72 -0.63 8.82
CA LEU A 20 26.39 0.33 7.78
C LEU A 20 25.75 -0.36 6.57
N ALA A 21 26.33 -1.48 6.12
CA ALA A 21 25.78 -2.28 5.03
C ALA A 21 24.38 -2.85 5.36
N LEU A 22 24.14 -3.24 6.62
CA LEU A 22 22.83 -3.68 7.09
C LEU A 22 21.81 -2.53 7.14
N ALA A 23 22.24 -1.33 7.55
CA ALA A 23 21.38 -0.15 7.57
C ALA A 23 20.89 0.22 6.16
N VAL A 24 21.80 0.24 5.17
CA VAL A 24 21.45 0.50 3.76
C VAL A 24 20.46 -0.55 3.23
N LYS A 25 20.68 -1.84 3.52
CA LYS A 25 19.75 -2.90 3.12
C LYS A 25 18.38 -2.76 3.78
N LYS A 26 18.34 -2.30 5.03
CA LYS A 26 17.09 -2.06 5.75
C LYS A 26 16.32 -0.91 5.11
N GLU A 27 16.99 0.19 4.78
CA GLU A 27 16.40 1.35 4.12
C GLU A 27 15.85 0.99 2.72
N ASP A 28 16.62 0.27 1.90
CA ASP A 28 16.16 -0.22 0.58
C ASP A 28 14.92 -1.12 0.71
N ARG A 29 14.89 -2.00 1.72
CA ARG A 29 13.72 -2.84 2.00
C ARG A 29 12.52 -2.00 2.42
N GLU A 30 12.70 -1.02 3.30
CA GLU A 30 11.62 -0.15 3.76
C GLU A 30 11.06 0.70 2.62
N SER A 31 11.92 1.21 1.73
CA SER A 31 11.50 1.92 0.51
C SER A 31 10.64 1.03 -0.39
N LYS A 32 11.11 -0.19 -0.70
CA LYS A 32 10.36 -1.15 -1.52
C LYS A 32 9.02 -1.55 -0.89
N LEU A 33 8.98 -1.72 0.43
CA LEU A 33 7.73 -1.97 1.15
C LEU A 33 6.78 -0.77 1.06
N GLY A 34 7.31 0.46 1.13
CA GLY A 34 6.55 1.68 0.92
C GLY A 34 5.88 1.75 -0.45
N GLU A 35 6.63 1.42 -1.51
CA GLU A 35 6.11 1.36 -2.89
C GLU A 35 5.00 0.32 -3.03
N VAL A 36 5.22 -0.90 -2.52
CA VAL A 36 4.21 -1.97 -2.57
C VAL A 36 2.95 -1.59 -1.78
N ASN A 37 3.10 -1.00 -0.60
CA ASN A 37 1.98 -0.54 0.20
C ASN A 37 1.16 0.54 -0.51
N LEU A 38 1.83 1.47 -1.20
CA LEU A 38 1.16 2.49 -2.00
C LEU A 38 0.34 1.86 -3.12
N VAL A 39 0.91 0.88 -3.84
CA VAL A 39 0.20 0.14 -4.90
C VAL A 39 -1.02 -0.58 -4.35
N ILE A 40 -0.89 -1.27 -3.20
CA ILE A 40 -2.01 -1.95 -2.54
C ILE A 40 -3.10 -0.94 -2.15
N MET A 41 -2.74 0.19 -1.58
CA MET A 41 -3.70 1.22 -1.18
C MET A 41 -4.46 1.78 -2.39
N GLN A 42 -3.76 2.05 -3.49
CA GLN A 42 -4.40 2.51 -4.73
C GLN A 42 -5.31 1.44 -5.34
N ALA A 43 -4.91 0.17 -5.32
CA ALA A 43 -5.72 -0.93 -5.80
C ALA A 43 -7.01 -1.07 -4.98
N LYS A 44 -6.91 -1.03 -3.64
CA LYS A 44 -8.07 -1.07 -2.73
C LYS A 44 -9.01 0.12 -2.92
N ALA A 45 -8.47 1.32 -3.13
CA ALA A 45 -9.29 2.50 -3.39
C ALA A 45 -10.09 2.34 -4.70
N ARG A 46 -9.45 1.82 -5.76
CA ARG A 46 -10.15 1.52 -7.02
C ARG A 46 -11.21 0.44 -6.85
N GLU A 47 -10.91 -0.61 -6.10
CA GLU A 47 -11.86 -1.69 -5.81
C GLU A 47 -13.07 -1.17 -5.03
N ALA A 48 -12.88 -0.33 -4.02
CA ALA A 48 -13.97 0.29 -3.26
C ALA A 48 -14.89 1.13 -4.16
N VAL A 49 -14.32 2.00 -5.00
CA VAL A 49 -15.09 2.81 -5.96
C VAL A 49 -15.86 1.94 -6.94
N MET A 50 -15.23 0.89 -7.46
CA MET A 50 -15.90 -0.07 -8.36
C MET A 50 -17.03 -0.80 -7.64
N HIS A 51 -16.82 -1.21 -6.39
CA HIS A 51 -17.80 -1.92 -5.59
C HIS A 51 -19.02 -1.04 -5.28
N GLU A 52 -18.82 0.18 -4.82
CA GLU A 52 -19.89 1.16 -4.56
C GLU A 52 -20.71 1.43 -5.82
N LYS A 53 -20.04 1.70 -6.95
CA LYS A 53 -20.73 1.92 -8.23
C LYS A 53 -21.51 0.70 -8.68
N THR A 54 -20.95 -0.50 -8.48
CA THR A 54 -21.64 -1.75 -8.83
C THR A 54 -22.89 -1.95 -7.97
N GLN A 55 -22.79 -1.72 -6.66
CA GLN A 55 -23.95 -1.79 -5.77
C GLN A 55 -25.03 -0.78 -6.15
N LEU A 56 -24.63 0.46 -6.46
CA LEU A 56 -25.56 1.51 -6.89
C LEU A 56 -26.29 1.13 -8.18
N LEU A 57 -25.57 0.60 -9.17
CA LEU A 57 -26.17 0.13 -10.43
C LEU A 57 -27.10 -1.07 -10.22
N LEU A 58 -26.73 -2.00 -9.35
CA LEU A 58 -27.59 -3.14 -8.99
C LEU A 58 -28.88 -2.67 -8.31
N ALA A 59 -28.79 -1.75 -7.35
CA ALA A 59 -29.95 -1.20 -6.67
C ALA A 59 -30.88 -0.45 -7.63
N ARG A 60 -30.32 0.37 -8.54
CA ARG A 60 -31.09 1.05 -9.59
C ARG A 60 -31.81 0.05 -10.51
N ARG A 61 -31.14 -1.03 -10.90
CA ARG A 61 -31.75 -2.09 -11.72
C ARG A 61 -32.88 -2.81 -10.97
N GLN A 62 -32.71 -3.10 -9.69
CA GLN A 62 -33.77 -3.72 -8.88
C GLN A 62 -35.02 -2.83 -8.78
N LEU A 63 -34.85 -1.51 -8.64
CA LEU A 63 -35.97 -0.56 -8.65
C LEU A 63 -36.65 -0.52 -10.02
N GLN A 64 -35.87 -0.54 -11.10
CA GLN A 64 -36.41 -0.58 -12.47
C GLN A 64 -37.19 -1.88 -12.73
N ASP A 65 -36.65 -3.02 -12.31
CA ASP A 65 -37.30 -4.34 -12.41
C ASP A 65 -38.57 -4.41 -11.54
N ALA A 66 -38.64 -3.64 -10.45
CA ALA A 66 -39.84 -3.46 -9.62
C ALA A 66 -40.87 -2.48 -10.21
N GLY A 67 -40.58 -1.88 -11.38
CA GLY A 67 -41.49 -0.97 -12.07
C GLY A 67 -41.44 0.49 -11.62
N VAL A 68 -40.42 0.88 -10.83
CA VAL A 68 -40.20 2.29 -10.46
C VAL A 68 -39.75 3.07 -11.70
N ASN A 69 -40.26 4.29 -11.86
CA ASN A 69 -39.93 5.10 -13.02
C ASN A 69 -38.48 5.60 -12.99
N GLN A 70 -37.91 5.87 -14.15
CA GLN A 70 -36.50 6.29 -14.27
C GLN A 70 -36.20 7.62 -13.56
N ASP A 71 -37.08 8.62 -13.65
CA ASP A 71 -36.94 9.92 -12.98
C ASP A 71 -36.96 9.81 -11.45
N GLU A 72 -37.72 8.87 -10.90
CA GLU A 72 -37.76 8.55 -9.46
C GLU A 72 -36.49 7.85 -9.02
N ILE A 73 -36.00 6.90 -9.82
CA ILE A 73 -34.71 6.23 -9.58
C ILE A 73 -33.56 7.24 -9.60
N ASP A 74 -33.57 8.19 -10.54
CA ASP A 74 -32.53 9.23 -10.65
C ASP A 74 -32.53 10.19 -9.46
N LYS A 75 -33.70 10.46 -8.87
CA LYS A 75 -33.81 11.25 -7.63
C LYS A 75 -33.33 10.47 -6.40
N MET A 76 -33.64 9.18 -6.31
CA MET A 76 -33.31 8.36 -5.15
C MET A 76 -31.86 7.89 -5.13
N LEU A 77 -31.30 7.54 -6.29
CA LEU A 77 -29.99 6.92 -6.43
C LEU A 77 -29.18 7.63 -7.53
N PRO A 78 -28.77 8.89 -7.33
CA PRO A 78 -28.00 9.63 -8.32
C PRO A 78 -26.63 8.99 -8.56
N ILE A 79 -26.20 8.98 -9.83
CA ILE A 79 -24.86 8.53 -10.26
C ILE A 79 -24.02 9.76 -10.62
#